data_AF-A0A956HTT0-F1
#
_entry.id   AF-A0A956HTT0-F1
#
_cell.length_a   1.000
_cell.length_b   1.000
_cell.length_c   1.000
_cell.angle_alpha   90.00
_cell.angle_beta   90.00
_cell.angle_gamma   90.00
#
_symmetry.space_group_name_H-M   'P 1'
#
loop_
_entity.id
_entity.type
_entity.pdbx_description
1 polymer ?
#
loop_
_entity_poly.entity_id
_entity_poly.type
_entity_poly.pdbx_seq_one_letter_code
_entity_poly.pdbx_strand_id
1 'polypeptide(L)'
;GVDLPGDPDDGGFYSPVYAAADGRIHAIGNRPNPNKGSISGYAVTAGNLIILSHDLGGEQLYTLYMHLDTIDLAAFPARLGPGEPQLLDLREYFYLDGPDTKNDNRGRPRDTFKTGGAPIETYPWVAQHDPIARIGDTGATFEHLHFETRAGSPNHEYVRNPYAYLPHHDETMHEASLEASADGLRARIEIPRQPGPMGSTTDLEQQLDVEALRLQIRGADEQVLDEIALSLSEINVHDDPNQPSFTVAGVEVELRPDDFDSGDAVWRLWVDFHGVEAAGFVAHPENGEHLVLEVEDLCGNVSSWSGVP
;
A
#
# COMPACT_ATOMS: atom_id res chain seq x y z
N GLY A 1 -0.03 -1.51 0.28
CA GLY A 1 0.72 -1.94 1.47
C GLY A 1 1.78 -2.94 1.09
N VAL A 2 2.24 -3.73 2.05
CA VAL A 2 3.04 -4.93 1.87
C VAL A 2 2.44 -6.04 2.72
N ASP A 3 2.38 -7.24 2.18
CA ASP A 3 2.00 -8.43 2.92
C ASP A 3 3.26 -9.15 3.42
N LEU A 4 3.40 -9.20 4.73
CA LEU A 4 4.48 -9.93 5.39
C LEU A 4 3.95 -11.30 5.81
N PRO A 5 4.58 -12.41 5.37
CA PRO A 5 4.06 -13.74 5.61
C PRO A 5 4.02 -14.07 7.10
N GLY A 6 2.95 -14.73 7.53
CA GLY A 6 2.90 -15.45 8.81
C GLY A 6 3.57 -16.83 8.72
N ASP A 7 3.37 -17.67 9.74
CA ASP A 7 3.86 -19.06 9.75
C ASP A 7 2.66 -20.02 9.60
N PRO A 8 2.31 -20.46 8.38
CA PRO A 8 1.07 -21.19 8.11
C PRO A 8 0.98 -22.58 8.78
N ASP A 9 2.05 -23.09 9.43
CA ASP A 9 2.15 -24.46 9.95
C ASP A 9 2.34 -24.56 11.48
N ASP A 10 2.23 -23.46 12.24
CA ASP A 10 2.57 -23.45 13.67
C ASP A 10 1.42 -23.86 14.62
N GLY A 11 0.20 -24.06 14.09
CA GLY A 11 -0.97 -24.46 14.87
C GLY A 11 -1.66 -23.30 15.60
N GLY A 12 -1.47 -22.06 15.15
CA GLY A 12 -2.22 -20.88 15.58
C GLY A 12 -1.39 -19.60 15.55
N PHE A 13 -2.00 -18.44 15.75
CA PHE A 13 -1.32 -17.15 15.59
C PHE A 13 -0.24 -16.84 16.65
N TYR A 14 1.01 -17.22 16.42
CA TYR A 14 2.09 -17.01 17.42
C TYR A 14 3.02 -15.84 17.12
N SER A 15 3.10 -15.40 15.87
CA SER A 15 4.05 -14.36 15.44
C SER A 15 3.69 -12.98 16.01
N PRO A 16 4.53 -12.39 16.87
CA PRO A 16 4.28 -11.05 17.42
C PRO A 16 4.46 -9.97 16.36
N VAL A 17 3.63 -8.93 16.43
CA VAL A 17 3.76 -7.70 15.65
C VAL A 17 4.29 -6.61 16.55
N TYR A 18 5.33 -5.92 16.07
CA TYR A 18 5.97 -4.82 16.78
C TYR A 18 5.77 -3.50 16.04
N ALA A 19 5.73 -2.40 16.78
CA ALA A 19 5.68 -1.06 16.18
C ALA A 19 6.97 -0.79 15.38
N ALA A 20 6.82 -0.44 14.11
CA ALA A 20 7.94 -0.13 13.21
C ALA A 20 8.67 1.17 13.60
N ALA A 21 7.98 2.08 14.29
CA ALA A 21 8.51 3.34 14.77
C ALA A 21 7.72 3.83 15.99
N ASP A 22 8.34 4.74 16.74
CA ASP A 22 7.71 5.54 17.79
C ASP A 22 6.42 6.20 17.27
N GLY A 23 5.29 6.03 17.96
CA GLY A 23 4.01 6.53 17.45
C GLY A 23 2.89 6.59 18.48
N ARG A 24 1.98 7.55 18.31
CA ARG A 24 0.74 7.63 19.10
C ARG A 24 -0.29 6.70 18.49
N ILE A 25 -1.01 5.96 19.33
CA ILE A 25 -2.12 5.14 18.85
C ILE A 25 -3.23 6.07 18.37
N HIS A 26 -3.43 6.14 17.06
CA HIS A 26 -4.40 7.01 16.41
C HIS A 26 -5.80 6.39 16.40
N ALA A 27 -5.88 5.11 16.04
CA ALA A 27 -7.13 4.37 16.01
C ALA A 27 -6.88 2.87 16.19
N ILE A 28 -7.90 2.16 16.67
CA ILE A 28 -7.85 0.71 16.86
C ILE A 28 -9.12 0.08 16.29
N GLY A 29 -8.96 -0.86 15.39
CA GLY A 29 -10.01 -1.76 14.97
C GLY A 29 -9.85 -3.04 15.78
N ASN A 30 -10.79 -3.32 16.67
CA ASN A 30 -10.83 -4.61 17.35
C ASN A 30 -12.24 -5.19 17.22
N ARG A 31 -12.34 -6.32 16.53
CA ARG A 31 -13.60 -7.03 16.29
C ARG A 31 -13.91 -7.89 17.52
N PRO A 32 -15.10 -7.75 18.14
CA PRO A 32 -15.64 -8.83 18.96
C PRO A 32 -16.18 -10.01 18.11
N ASN A 33 -16.28 -9.84 16.79
CA ASN A 33 -16.73 -10.87 15.83
C ASN A 33 -16.12 -10.63 14.44
N PRO A 34 -15.56 -11.67 13.78
CA PRO A 34 -14.83 -11.60 12.51
C PRO A 34 -15.60 -11.04 11.30
N ASN A 35 -16.87 -10.61 11.42
CA ASN A 35 -17.68 -10.01 10.35
C ASN A 35 -18.05 -8.51 10.54
N LYS A 36 -17.50 -7.80 11.53
CA LYS A 36 -17.94 -6.42 11.88
C LYS A 36 -16.86 -5.32 11.92
N GLY A 37 -15.61 -5.62 11.63
CA GLY A 37 -14.50 -4.67 11.80
C GLY A 37 -14.11 -3.93 10.54
N SER A 38 -14.93 -2.96 10.19
CA SER A 38 -14.35 -1.76 9.65
C SER A 38 -14.24 -0.76 10.80
N ILE A 39 -13.07 -0.14 10.96
CA ILE A 39 -13.10 1.25 11.41
C ILE A 39 -13.73 2.00 10.23
N SER A 40 -14.89 2.62 10.45
CA SER A 40 -15.60 3.32 9.38
C SER A 40 -14.66 4.32 8.70
N GLY A 41 -14.50 4.18 7.38
CA GLY A 41 -13.69 5.07 6.55
C GLY A 41 -12.23 4.64 6.28
N TYR A 42 -11.74 3.52 6.84
CA TYR A 42 -10.32 3.16 6.72
C TYR A 42 -9.98 1.97 5.82
N ALA A 43 -10.75 0.87 5.91
CA ALA A 43 -10.76 -0.28 4.99
C ALA A 43 -11.78 -1.33 5.48
N VAL A 44 -12.60 -1.88 4.59
CA VAL A 44 -13.65 -2.88 4.94
C VAL A 44 -13.09 -4.27 5.25
N THR A 45 -11.92 -4.59 4.71
CA THR A 45 -11.24 -5.89 4.84
C THR A 45 -10.15 -5.92 5.90
N ALA A 46 -9.81 -4.80 6.54
CA ALA A 46 -8.62 -4.69 7.40
C ALA A 46 -8.62 -5.54 8.70
N GLY A 47 -9.69 -6.27 9.02
CA GLY A 47 -9.71 -7.13 10.20
C GLY A 47 -9.63 -6.37 11.52
N ASN A 48 -8.86 -6.92 12.45
CA ASN A 48 -8.31 -6.20 13.58
C ASN A 48 -7.10 -5.41 13.10
N LEU A 49 -6.99 -4.17 13.55
CA LEU A 49 -5.96 -3.27 13.10
C LEU A 49 -5.56 -2.26 14.17
N ILE A 50 -4.32 -1.79 14.08
CA ILE A 50 -3.82 -0.64 14.86
C ILE A 50 -3.29 0.38 13.87
N ILE A 51 -3.69 1.64 14.04
CA ILE A 51 -3.12 2.79 13.33
C ILE A 51 -2.26 3.56 14.30
N LEU A 52 -0.98 3.73 13.97
CA LEU A 52 -0.08 4.63 14.67
C LEU A 52 0.07 5.91 13.86
N SER A 53 0.21 7.04 14.55
CA SER A 53 0.49 8.34 13.98
C SER A 53 1.89 8.81 14.41
N HIS A 54 2.64 9.33 13.45
CA HIS A 54 4.04 9.75 13.59
C HIS A 54 4.18 11.19 13.09
N ASP A 55 4.71 12.08 13.94
CA ASP A 55 5.02 13.45 13.56
C ASP A 55 6.46 13.50 13.04
N LEU A 56 6.62 13.83 11.75
CA LEU A 56 7.90 13.93 11.07
C LEU A 56 8.36 15.40 10.93
N GLY A 57 8.01 16.25 11.90
CA GLY A 57 8.43 17.66 11.89
C GLY A 57 7.54 18.52 11.02
N GLY A 58 6.22 18.28 11.06
CA GLY A 58 5.21 19.03 10.30
C GLY A 58 4.52 18.22 9.20
N GLU A 59 5.03 17.04 8.88
CA GLU A 59 4.33 16.04 8.09
C GLU A 59 3.81 14.92 9.00
N GLN A 60 2.55 14.54 8.79
CA GLN A 60 1.91 13.48 9.56
C GLN A 60 1.99 12.18 8.75
N LEU A 61 2.73 11.20 9.25
CA LEU A 61 2.72 9.85 8.72
C LEU A 61 1.82 8.96 9.59
N TYR A 62 1.21 7.96 8.98
CA TYR A 62 0.48 6.91 9.65
C TYR A 62 1.03 5.54 9.24
N THR A 63 1.21 4.65 10.21
CA THR A 63 1.46 3.22 9.93
C THR A 63 0.26 2.40 10.34
N LEU A 64 -0.13 1.45 9.48
CA LEU A 64 -1.29 0.60 9.71
C LEU A 64 -0.82 -0.85 9.75
N TYR A 65 -1.25 -1.56 10.78
CA TYR A 65 -0.99 -2.98 10.99
C TYR A 65 -2.35 -3.67 10.96
N MET A 66 -2.61 -4.47 9.93
CA MET A 66 -3.93 -5.05 9.66
C MET A 66 -3.90 -6.59 9.76
N HIS A 67 -5.09 -7.18 9.68
CA HIS A 67 -5.31 -8.63 9.78
C HIS A 67 -4.84 -9.25 11.09
N LEU A 68 -4.69 -8.45 12.14
CA LEU A 68 -4.17 -8.89 13.43
C LEU A 68 -5.08 -9.96 14.03
N ASP A 69 -4.53 -10.92 14.77
CA ASP A 69 -5.35 -11.92 15.47
C ASP A 69 -6.00 -11.31 16.71
N THR A 70 -5.19 -11.09 17.75
CA THR A 70 -5.65 -10.61 19.05
C THR A 70 -4.92 -9.33 19.44
N ILE A 71 -5.71 -8.36 19.93
CA ILE A 71 -5.21 -7.16 20.59
C ILE A 71 -5.68 -7.23 22.03
N ASP A 72 -4.77 -7.39 22.99
CA ASP A 72 -5.12 -7.36 24.41
C ASP A 72 -5.44 -5.92 24.83
N LEU A 73 -6.73 -5.58 24.77
CA LEU A 73 -7.19 -4.24 25.11
C LEU A 73 -7.17 -3.96 26.60
N ALA A 74 -7.22 -4.99 27.45
CA ALA A 74 -7.38 -4.81 28.89
C ALA A 74 -6.04 -4.56 29.59
N ALA A 75 -4.96 -5.08 28.99
CA ALA A 75 -3.60 -4.97 29.51
C ALA A 75 -2.62 -4.68 28.37
N PHE A 76 -2.86 -3.59 27.63
CA PHE A 76 -2.01 -3.21 26.51
C PHE A 76 -0.74 -2.49 26.99
N PRO A 77 0.47 -2.93 26.61
CA PRO A 77 1.71 -2.23 26.97
C PRO A 77 1.85 -0.93 26.16
N ALA A 78 1.67 0.22 26.81
CA ALA A 78 1.84 1.54 26.18
C ALA A 78 2.30 2.59 27.20
N ARG A 79 2.72 3.75 26.72
CA ARG A 79 3.16 4.90 27.55
C ARG A 79 2.16 6.05 27.45
N LEU A 80 2.12 6.87 28.50
CA LEU A 80 1.42 8.16 28.51
C LEU A 80 2.42 9.34 28.57
N GLY A 81 3.69 9.11 28.19
CA GLY A 81 4.77 10.09 28.27
C GLY A 81 6.16 9.45 28.12
N PRO A 82 7.24 10.22 28.35
CA PRO A 82 8.61 9.71 28.33
C PRO A 82 8.86 8.87 29.58
N GLY A 83 8.62 7.57 29.51
CA GLY A 83 8.78 6.66 30.63
C GLY A 83 8.72 5.20 30.19
N GLU A 84 8.69 4.30 31.15
CA GLU A 84 8.51 2.87 30.87
C GLU A 84 7.06 2.58 30.44
N PRO A 85 6.84 1.58 29.57
CA PRO A 85 5.50 1.15 29.22
C PRO A 85 4.76 0.63 30.46
N GLN A 86 3.47 0.92 30.50
CA GLN A 86 2.53 0.47 31.52
C GLN A 86 1.40 -0.30 30.85
N LEU A 87 0.75 -1.18 31.61
CA LEU A 87 -0.43 -1.91 31.13
C LEU A 87 -1.65 -0.98 31.21
N LEU A 88 -2.18 -0.61 30.04
CA LEU A 88 -3.34 0.27 29.90
C LEU A 88 -4.56 -0.52 29.43
N ASP A 89 -5.73 -0.13 29.93
CA ASP A 89 -7.00 -0.56 29.34
C ASP A 89 -7.37 0.40 28.20
N LEU A 90 -7.10 0.00 26.96
CA LEU A 90 -7.40 0.82 25.78
C LEU A 90 -8.90 1.06 25.58
N ARG A 91 -9.78 0.29 26.23
CA ARG A 91 -11.24 0.52 26.19
C ARG A 91 -11.64 1.79 26.93
N GLU A 92 -10.76 2.32 27.80
CA GLU A 92 -10.94 3.61 28.45
C GLU A 92 -10.64 4.79 27.52
N TYR A 93 -9.80 4.58 26.50
CA TYR A 93 -9.29 5.61 25.61
C TYR A 93 -9.97 5.65 24.24
N PHE A 94 -10.56 4.53 23.78
CA PHE A 94 -11.11 4.41 22.42
C PHE A 94 -12.56 3.92 22.43
N TYR A 95 -13.31 4.28 21.39
CA TYR A 95 -14.68 3.77 21.15
C TYR A 95 -14.62 2.37 20.51
N LEU A 96 -14.36 1.33 21.31
CA LEU A 96 -14.21 -0.03 20.78
C LEU A 96 -15.51 -0.82 20.88
N ASP A 97 -16.07 -0.91 22.09
CA ASP A 97 -17.35 -1.55 22.35
C ASP A 97 -18.10 -0.85 23.50
N GLY A 98 -19.42 -1.06 23.53
CA GLY A 98 -20.32 -0.51 24.54
C GLY A 98 -21.36 0.46 23.97
N PRO A 99 -22.28 0.95 24.82
CA PRO A 99 -23.45 1.74 24.39
C PRO A 99 -23.11 3.04 23.67
N ASP A 100 -21.92 3.59 23.92
CA ASP A 100 -21.47 4.85 23.30
C ASP A 100 -20.73 4.65 21.97
N THR A 101 -20.46 3.39 21.59
CA THR A 101 -19.77 3.08 20.34
C THR A 101 -20.77 2.97 19.20
N LYS A 102 -20.61 3.86 18.22
CA LYS A 102 -21.40 4.00 17.00
C LYS A 102 -20.54 3.73 15.78
N ASN A 103 -21.15 3.57 14.62
CA ASN A 103 -20.41 3.30 13.39
C ASN A 103 -19.42 4.42 13.03
N ASP A 104 -19.77 5.68 13.28
CA ASP A 104 -18.99 6.87 12.93
C ASP A 104 -17.83 7.17 13.89
N ASN A 105 -17.89 6.67 15.13
CA ASN A 105 -16.85 6.89 16.13
C ASN A 105 -16.05 5.63 16.50
N ARG A 106 -16.46 4.44 16.04
CA ARG A 106 -15.77 3.18 16.35
C ARG A 106 -14.28 3.27 16.03
N GLY A 107 -13.46 2.82 16.96
CA GLY A 107 -12.00 2.83 16.89
C GLY A 107 -11.35 4.20 17.09
N ARG A 108 -12.14 5.30 17.14
CA ARG A 108 -11.62 6.64 17.35
C ARG A 108 -11.30 6.91 18.83
N PRO A 109 -10.39 7.85 19.11
CA PRO A 109 -10.10 8.26 20.48
C PRO A 109 -11.31 8.93 21.16
N ARG A 110 -11.39 8.80 22.48
CA ARG A 110 -12.37 9.45 23.36
C ARG A 110 -11.77 10.71 23.96
N ASP A 111 -12.55 11.79 24.02
CA ASP A 111 -12.12 13.01 24.72
C ASP A 111 -12.11 12.87 26.25
N THR A 112 -12.80 11.85 26.78
CA THR A 112 -12.95 11.58 28.21
C THR A 112 -12.87 10.09 28.53
N PHE A 113 -12.34 9.74 29.70
CA PHE A 113 -12.30 8.37 30.21
C PHE A 113 -13.70 7.77 30.33
N LYS A 114 -13.84 6.51 29.92
CA LYS A 114 -15.12 5.78 29.95
C LYS A 114 -15.67 5.61 31.37
N THR A 115 -14.82 5.26 32.34
CA THR A 115 -15.25 4.94 33.72
C THR A 115 -15.62 6.15 34.57
N GLY A 116 -15.08 7.35 34.26
CA GLY A 116 -15.24 8.53 35.11
C GLY A 116 -15.62 9.83 34.40
N GLY A 117 -15.61 9.87 33.05
CA GLY A 117 -15.90 11.07 32.28
C GLY A 117 -14.87 12.20 32.42
N ALA A 118 -13.77 11.97 33.14
CA ALA A 118 -12.68 12.93 33.24
C ALA A 118 -12.00 13.12 31.88
N PRO A 119 -11.50 14.33 31.54
CA PRO A 119 -10.79 14.57 30.30
C PRO A 119 -9.58 13.64 30.13
N ILE A 120 -9.35 13.18 28.90
CA ILE A 120 -8.11 12.49 28.52
C ILE A 120 -7.11 13.56 28.07
N GLU A 121 -6.09 13.82 28.88
CA GLU A 121 -5.05 14.81 28.57
C GLU A 121 -3.92 14.24 27.72
N THR A 122 -3.74 12.91 27.73
CA THR A 122 -2.68 12.24 26.97
C THR A 122 -3.17 10.89 26.46
N TYR A 123 -2.90 10.62 25.20
CA TYR A 123 -3.24 9.35 24.55
C TYR A 123 -2.09 8.36 24.60
N PRO A 124 -2.40 7.04 24.58
CA PRO A 124 -1.40 5.99 24.55
C PRO A 124 -0.42 6.11 23.38
N TRP A 125 0.84 5.86 23.67
CA TRP A 125 1.96 5.89 22.74
C TRP A 125 2.78 4.60 22.85
N VAL A 126 3.38 4.17 21.75
CA VAL A 126 4.28 3.02 21.68
C VAL A 126 5.62 3.44 21.11
N ALA A 127 6.70 2.84 21.60
CA ALA A 127 8.04 2.97 21.05
C ALA A 127 8.23 2.00 19.89
N GLN A 128 9.20 2.30 19.03
CA GLN A 128 9.74 1.33 18.09
C GLN A 128 10.09 0.03 18.83
N HIS A 129 9.72 -1.09 18.23
CA HIS A 129 9.89 -2.45 18.76
C HIS A 129 9.03 -2.81 19.98
N ASP A 130 8.11 -1.96 20.43
CA ASP A 130 7.10 -2.42 21.40
C ASP A 130 6.16 -3.44 20.73
N PRO A 131 5.78 -4.52 21.45
CA PRO A 131 4.78 -5.46 20.95
C PRO A 131 3.40 -4.80 20.94
N ILE A 132 2.72 -4.84 19.80
CA ILE A 132 1.40 -4.21 19.62
C ILE A 132 0.29 -5.22 19.31
N ALA A 133 0.62 -6.38 18.74
CA ALA A 133 -0.36 -7.41 18.42
C ALA A 133 0.30 -8.75 18.08
N ARG A 134 -0.49 -9.66 17.51
CA ARG A 134 -0.05 -10.89 16.83
C ARG A 134 -0.56 -10.87 15.38
N ILE A 135 0.23 -11.44 14.47
CA ILE A 135 -0.20 -11.70 13.10
C ILE A 135 -1.46 -12.56 13.15
N GLY A 136 -2.40 -12.33 12.24
CA GLY A 136 -3.64 -13.10 12.16
C GLY A 136 -4.11 -13.25 10.72
N ASP A 137 -5.36 -13.66 10.58
CA ASP A 137 -6.07 -13.75 9.30
C ASP A 137 -7.38 -12.94 9.31
N THR A 138 -7.56 -12.04 10.29
CA THR A 138 -8.86 -11.40 10.46
C THR A 138 -9.17 -10.51 9.26
N GLY A 139 -10.29 -10.76 8.57
CA GLY A 139 -10.62 -10.02 7.34
C GLY A 139 -9.76 -10.36 6.11
N ALA A 140 -8.89 -11.37 6.21
CA ALA A 140 -8.08 -11.93 5.14
C ALA A 140 -8.48 -13.39 4.84
N THR A 141 -7.89 -13.98 3.80
CA THR A 141 -8.08 -15.39 3.41
C THR A 141 -6.98 -16.33 3.92
N PHE A 142 -5.86 -15.78 4.40
CA PHE A 142 -4.73 -16.53 4.97
C PHE A 142 -3.97 -15.65 5.98
N GLU A 143 -3.14 -16.29 6.81
CA GLU A 143 -2.34 -15.62 7.84
C GLU A 143 -1.24 -14.74 7.24
N HIS A 144 -1.32 -13.43 7.49
CA HIS A 144 -0.27 -12.49 7.14
C HIS A 144 -0.46 -11.16 7.89
N LEU A 145 0.60 -10.36 7.94
CA LEU A 145 0.52 -8.96 8.36
C LEU A 145 0.45 -8.09 7.10
N HIS A 146 -0.69 -7.45 6.88
CA HIS A 146 -0.76 -6.37 5.90
C HIS A 146 -0.32 -5.06 6.57
N PHE A 147 0.81 -4.53 6.11
CA PHE A 147 1.41 -3.30 6.61
C PHE A 147 1.29 -2.17 5.58
N GLU A 148 0.84 -1.00 6.02
CA GLU A 148 0.78 0.19 5.17
C GLU A 148 1.42 1.40 5.82
N THR A 149 1.88 2.31 4.97
CA THR A 149 2.19 3.68 5.34
C THR A 149 1.22 4.61 4.62
N ARG A 150 0.76 5.67 5.30
CA ARG A 150 -0.12 6.69 4.72
C ARG A 150 0.38 8.08 5.10
N ALA A 151 0.48 9.00 4.14
CA ALA A 151 1.05 10.34 4.36
C ALA A 151 -0.05 11.41 4.36
N GLY A 152 -0.08 12.29 5.36
CA GLY A 152 -1.03 13.40 5.50
C GLY A 152 -2.40 13.01 6.07
N SER A 153 -2.92 11.83 5.74
CA SER A 153 -4.20 11.34 6.25
C SER A 153 -4.15 9.81 6.46
N PRO A 154 -4.88 9.27 7.45
CA PRO A 154 -4.93 7.84 7.68
C PRO A 154 -5.87 7.12 6.70
N ASN A 155 -6.51 7.79 5.74
CA ASN A 155 -7.42 7.17 4.76
C ASN A 155 -6.70 6.47 3.60
N HIS A 156 -7.39 5.54 2.94
CA HIS A 156 -6.80 4.66 1.92
C HIS A 156 -6.23 5.42 0.70
N GLU A 157 -6.82 6.55 0.30
CA GLU A 157 -6.31 7.36 -0.80
C GLU A 157 -4.93 8.00 -0.54
N TYR A 158 -4.40 7.88 0.68
CA TYR A 158 -3.10 8.39 1.09
C TYR A 158 -2.03 7.31 1.26
N VAL A 159 -2.31 6.07 0.84
CA VAL A 159 -1.34 4.96 0.89
C VAL A 159 -0.06 5.32 0.12
N ARG A 160 1.07 4.96 0.71
CA ARG A 160 2.41 5.08 0.14
C ARG A 160 3.11 3.73 0.18
N ASN A 161 4.16 3.61 -0.61
CA ASN A 161 5.03 2.45 -0.57
C ASN A 161 5.66 2.33 0.84
N PRO A 162 5.32 1.29 1.62
CA PRO A 162 5.81 1.16 2.99
C PRO A 162 7.32 0.92 3.05
N TYR A 163 7.93 0.41 1.98
CA TYR A 163 9.37 0.19 1.93
C TYR A 163 10.16 1.48 2.14
N ALA A 164 9.72 2.60 1.56
CA ALA A 164 10.34 3.92 1.74
C ALA A 164 10.42 4.41 3.19
N TYR A 165 9.75 3.73 4.12
CA TYR A 165 9.70 4.09 5.54
C TYR A 165 10.17 2.96 6.47
N LEU A 166 10.48 1.77 5.93
CA LEU A 166 11.04 0.67 6.71
C LEU A 166 12.57 0.80 6.74
N PRO A 167 13.23 0.45 7.85
CA PRO A 167 14.68 0.47 7.91
C PRO A 167 15.29 -0.46 6.84
N HIS A 168 16.02 0.12 5.91
CA HIS A 168 16.79 -0.61 4.90
C HIS A 168 18.07 -1.13 5.56
N HIS A 169 18.10 -2.43 5.85
CA HIS A 169 19.34 -3.10 6.25
C HIS A 169 20.20 -3.56 5.06
N ASP A 170 19.62 -3.52 3.85
CA ASP A 170 20.22 -3.94 2.59
C ASP A 170 20.47 -2.72 1.68
N GLU A 171 21.09 -2.95 0.51
CA GLU A 171 21.25 -1.93 -0.53
C GLU A 171 19.88 -1.31 -0.88
N THR A 172 19.81 0.01 -1.09
CA THR A 172 18.53 0.64 -1.40
C THR A 172 18.17 0.51 -2.88
N MET A 173 19.14 0.26 -3.74
CA MET A 173 18.92 0.01 -5.16
C MET A 173 18.60 -1.47 -5.40
N HIS A 174 17.51 -1.74 -6.11
CA HIS A 174 17.04 -3.07 -6.46
C HIS A 174 16.78 -3.13 -7.96
N GLU A 175 17.27 -4.18 -8.63
CA GLU A 175 16.96 -4.40 -10.04
C GLU A 175 15.46 -4.71 -10.18
N ALA A 176 14.80 -4.01 -11.11
CA ALA A 176 13.41 -4.28 -11.46
C ALA A 176 13.35 -4.92 -12.86
N SER A 177 12.54 -5.95 -12.98
CA SER A 177 12.24 -6.65 -14.22
C SER A 177 10.73 -6.71 -14.44
N LEU A 178 10.29 -7.02 -15.65
CA LEU A 178 8.87 -7.19 -15.97
C LEU A 178 8.60 -8.65 -16.32
N GLU A 179 7.52 -9.19 -15.77
CA GLU A 179 7.03 -10.52 -16.07
C GLU A 179 5.58 -10.41 -16.56
N ALA A 180 5.31 -10.83 -17.80
CA ALA A 180 3.93 -10.96 -18.24
C ALA A 180 3.33 -12.26 -17.72
N SER A 181 2.09 -12.16 -17.27
CA SER A 181 1.25 -13.26 -16.83
C SER A 181 -0.08 -13.23 -17.59
N ALA A 182 -0.87 -14.29 -17.49
CA ALA A 182 -2.21 -14.34 -18.07
C ALA A 182 -3.13 -13.22 -17.53
N ASP A 183 -2.80 -12.69 -16.36
CA ASP A 183 -3.56 -11.66 -15.67
C ASP A 183 -3.00 -10.25 -15.89
N GLY A 184 -1.89 -10.06 -16.62
CA GLY A 184 -1.30 -8.74 -16.91
C GLY A 184 0.22 -8.69 -16.71
N LEU A 185 0.79 -7.48 -16.68
CA LEU A 185 2.23 -7.26 -16.57
C LEU A 185 2.63 -6.96 -15.13
N ARG A 186 3.51 -7.79 -14.54
CA ARG A 186 4.00 -7.65 -13.16
C ARG A 186 5.41 -7.08 -13.15
N ALA A 187 5.68 -6.11 -12.27
CA ALA A 187 7.05 -5.72 -11.95
C ALA A 187 7.61 -6.68 -10.88
N ARG A 188 8.76 -7.29 -11.17
CA ARG A 188 9.50 -8.09 -10.20
C ARG A 188 10.70 -7.29 -9.74
N ILE A 189 10.76 -7.00 -8.44
CA ILE A 189 11.86 -6.25 -7.83
C ILE A 189 12.66 -7.24 -6.99
N GLU A 190 13.89 -7.50 -7.39
CA GLU A 190 14.77 -8.39 -6.62
C GLU A 190 15.41 -7.62 -5.48
N ILE A 191 14.99 -7.92 -4.24
CA ILE A 191 15.59 -7.34 -3.03
C ILE A 191 16.58 -8.35 -2.45
N PRO A 192 17.90 -8.21 -2.68
CA PRO A 192 18.90 -9.10 -2.11
C PRO A 192 19.00 -8.87 -0.60
N ARG A 193 18.24 -9.64 0.17
CA ARG A 193 18.45 -9.69 1.63
C ARG A 193 19.77 -10.38 1.93
N GLN A 194 20.50 -9.92 2.95
CA GLN A 194 21.67 -10.66 3.47
C GLN A 194 21.39 -12.17 3.60
N PRO A 195 22.38 -13.03 3.34
CA PRO A 195 22.16 -14.45 3.16
C PRO A 195 21.61 -15.09 4.44
N GLY A 196 20.31 -15.38 4.41
CA GLY A 196 19.74 -16.52 5.11
C GLY A 196 20.25 -17.84 4.50
N PRO A 197 19.86 -18.99 5.05
CA PRO A 197 20.31 -20.29 4.55
C PRO A 197 20.13 -20.38 3.02
N MET A 198 21.16 -20.94 2.36
CA MET A 198 21.29 -21.09 0.92
C MET A 198 19.96 -21.55 0.29
N GLY A 199 19.27 -20.65 -0.41
CA GLY A 199 17.92 -20.85 -0.96
C GLY A 199 16.85 -19.87 -0.46
N SER A 200 17.15 -18.99 0.50
CA SER A 200 16.21 -17.97 0.97
C SER A 200 16.33 -16.65 0.19
N THR A 201 15.93 -16.64 -1.09
CA THR A 201 15.43 -15.43 -1.72
C THR A 201 13.97 -15.29 -1.30
N THR A 202 13.63 -14.30 -0.48
CA THR A 202 12.24 -13.85 -0.44
C THR A 202 12.07 -13.00 -1.69
N ASP A 203 11.69 -13.63 -2.80
CA ASP A 203 11.23 -12.91 -3.98
C ASP A 203 10.08 -12.01 -3.53
N LEU A 204 10.35 -10.72 -3.39
CA LEU A 204 9.32 -9.73 -3.06
C LEU A 204 8.80 -9.20 -4.39
N GLU A 205 7.74 -9.82 -4.87
CA GLU A 205 7.04 -9.36 -6.05
C GLU A 205 6.17 -8.15 -5.67
N GLN A 206 6.48 -6.97 -6.21
CA GLN A 206 5.56 -5.85 -6.15
C GLN A 206 4.66 -5.88 -7.38
N GLN A 207 3.42 -6.29 -7.17
CA GLN A 207 2.47 -6.38 -8.26
C GLN A 207 2.07 -4.98 -8.75
N LEU A 208 2.59 -4.63 -9.93
CA LEU A 208 2.01 -3.59 -10.75
C LEU A 208 0.82 -4.22 -11.49
N ASP A 209 -0.41 -3.85 -11.15
CA ASP A 209 -1.61 -4.43 -11.75
C ASP A 209 -2.03 -3.66 -13.01
N VAL A 210 -1.20 -3.54 -14.05
CA VAL A 210 -1.64 -2.85 -15.28
C VAL A 210 -2.33 -3.83 -16.22
N GLU A 211 -3.56 -3.50 -16.62
CA GLU A 211 -4.35 -4.24 -17.60
C GLU A 211 -4.08 -3.71 -19.02
N ALA A 212 -4.08 -2.39 -19.20
CA ALA A 212 -3.96 -1.77 -20.51
C ALA A 212 -3.20 -0.43 -20.48
N LEU A 213 -2.50 -0.16 -21.57
CA LEU A 213 -1.90 1.13 -21.89
C LEU A 213 -2.56 1.69 -23.15
N ARG A 214 -3.04 2.93 -23.12
CA ARG A 214 -3.65 3.60 -24.28
C ARG A 214 -2.96 4.92 -24.53
N LEU A 215 -2.34 5.05 -25.70
CA LEU A 215 -1.88 6.35 -26.19
C LEU A 215 -3.02 6.94 -27.04
N GLN A 216 -3.51 8.11 -26.65
CA GLN A 216 -4.66 8.77 -27.26
C GLN A 216 -4.28 10.13 -27.83
N ILE A 217 -4.87 10.49 -28.97
CA ILE A 217 -4.97 11.88 -29.42
C ILE A 217 -6.32 12.41 -28.94
N ARG A 218 -6.30 13.46 -28.13
CA ARG A 218 -7.51 14.13 -27.65
C ARG A 218 -7.67 15.50 -28.26
N GLY A 219 -8.90 15.86 -28.63
CA GLY A 219 -9.24 17.18 -29.13
C GLY A 219 -9.34 18.23 -28.01
N ALA A 220 -9.59 19.48 -28.39
CA ALA A 220 -9.74 20.61 -27.45
C ALA A 220 -10.91 20.47 -26.47
N ASP A 221 -11.87 19.59 -26.76
CA ASP A 221 -13.02 19.24 -25.93
C ASP A 221 -12.84 17.89 -25.21
N GLU A 222 -11.61 17.39 -25.12
CA GLU A 222 -11.23 16.13 -24.45
C GLU A 222 -11.81 14.85 -25.09
N GLN A 223 -12.42 14.94 -26.28
CA GLN A 223 -12.86 13.74 -26.99
C GLN A 223 -11.67 12.99 -27.59
N VAL A 224 -11.69 11.66 -27.51
CA VAL A 224 -10.69 10.80 -28.15
C VAL A 224 -10.90 10.82 -29.66
N LEU A 225 -9.90 11.31 -30.39
CA LEU A 225 -9.89 11.40 -31.85
C LEU A 225 -9.24 10.17 -32.48
N ASP A 226 -8.20 9.65 -31.86
CA ASP A 226 -7.51 8.43 -32.26
C ASP A 226 -6.88 7.74 -31.03
N GLU A 227 -6.66 6.44 -31.11
CA GLU A 227 -6.12 5.62 -30.01
C GLU A 227 -5.25 4.45 -30.50
N ILE A 228 -4.10 4.28 -29.83
CA ILE A 228 -3.31 3.05 -29.85
C ILE A 228 -3.47 2.38 -28.49
N ALA A 229 -4.18 1.24 -28.46
CA ALA A 229 -4.41 0.47 -27.26
C ALA A 229 -3.54 -0.79 -27.24
N LEU A 230 -2.82 -0.98 -26.14
CA LEU A 230 -2.04 -2.17 -25.84
C LEU A 230 -2.69 -2.88 -24.65
N SER A 231 -3.25 -4.06 -24.90
CA SER A 231 -3.74 -4.96 -23.85
C SER A 231 -2.59 -5.80 -23.32
N LEU A 232 -2.21 -5.63 -22.06
CA LEU A 232 -1.06 -6.33 -21.49
C LEU A 232 -1.33 -7.83 -21.27
N SER A 233 -2.59 -8.22 -21.12
CA SER A 233 -3.01 -9.64 -21.06
C SER A 233 -2.80 -10.40 -22.38
N GLU A 234 -2.67 -9.68 -23.49
CA GLU A 234 -2.43 -10.28 -24.82
C GLU A 234 -0.93 -10.36 -25.17
N ILE A 235 -0.06 -9.86 -24.29
CA ILE A 235 1.37 -9.83 -24.51
C ILE A 235 2.00 -11.12 -23.99
N ASN A 236 2.58 -11.88 -24.91
CA ASN A 236 3.55 -12.92 -24.56
C ASN A 236 4.95 -12.30 -24.46
N VAL A 237 5.40 -11.96 -23.25
CA VAL A 237 6.79 -11.55 -23.01
C VAL A 237 7.67 -12.79 -23.13
N HIS A 238 8.25 -13.01 -24.31
CA HIS A 238 9.09 -14.17 -24.58
C HIS A 238 10.56 -13.81 -24.88
N ASP A 239 10.85 -12.57 -25.23
CA ASP A 239 12.16 -12.21 -25.80
C ASP A 239 13.12 -11.55 -24.80
N ASP A 240 12.66 -10.59 -23.97
CA ASP A 240 13.45 -10.01 -22.87
C ASP A 240 12.53 -9.49 -21.74
N PRO A 241 12.56 -10.07 -20.51
CA PRO A 241 11.75 -9.58 -19.39
C PRO A 241 12.18 -8.20 -18.88
N ASN A 242 13.41 -7.75 -19.16
CA ASN A 242 13.90 -6.46 -18.67
C ASN A 242 13.57 -5.31 -19.61
N GLN A 243 13.34 -5.59 -20.90
CA GLN A 243 13.01 -4.58 -21.91
C GLN A 243 12.03 -5.17 -22.93
N PRO A 244 10.80 -5.52 -22.53
CA PRO A 244 9.87 -6.12 -23.45
C PRO A 244 9.41 -5.07 -24.47
N SER A 245 9.48 -5.42 -25.75
CA SER A 245 8.99 -4.61 -26.86
C SER A 245 7.90 -5.32 -27.66
N PHE A 246 6.94 -4.55 -28.16
CA PHE A 246 5.77 -5.06 -28.90
C PHE A 246 5.51 -4.17 -30.11
N THR A 247 4.80 -4.70 -31.10
CA THR A 247 4.29 -3.88 -32.21
C THR A 247 2.78 -3.88 -32.22
N VAL A 248 2.18 -2.70 -32.11
CA VAL A 248 0.72 -2.49 -32.18
C VAL A 248 0.43 -1.46 -33.25
N ALA A 249 -0.43 -1.82 -34.21
CA ALA A 249 -0.82 -0.94 -35.31
C ALA A 249 0.36 -0.30 -36.10
N GLY A 250 1.52 -0.97 -36.14
CA GLY A 250 2.73 -0.47 -36.81
C GLY A 250 3.58 0.49 -35.96
N VAL A 251 3.21 0.72 -34.71
CA VAL A 251 4.00 1.42 -33.69
C VAL A 251 4.70 0.39 -32.82
N GLU A 252 6.00 0.55 -32.64
CA GLU A 252 6.77 -0.25 -31.68
C GLU A 252 6.65 0.39 -30.30
N VAL A 253 6.32 -0.41 -29.28
CA VAL A 253 6.17 0.04 -27.90
C VAL A 253 7.19 -0.71 -27.07
N GLU A 254 8.05 0.01 -26.38
CA GLU A 254 9.08 -0.54 -25.49
C GLU A 254 8.75 -0.17 -24.04
N LEU A 255 8.77 -1.16 -23.15
CA LEU A 255 8.62 -0.92 -21.71
C LEU A 255 9.98 -1.07 -21.04
N ARG A 256 10.35 -0.10 -20.21
CA ARG A 256 11.63 -0.10 -19.50
C ARG A 256 11.41 0.14 -18.01
N PRO A 257 11.47 -0.90 -17.17
CA PRO A 257 11.43 -0.74 -15.72
C PRO A 257 12.70 0.02 -15.27
N ASP A 258 12.54 1.06 -14.44
CA ASP A 258 13.70 1.64 -13.74
C ASP A 258 14.09 0.73 -12.57
N ASP A 259 15.37 0.72 -12.19
CA ASP A 259 15.75 0.14 -10.90
C ASP A 259 14.97 0.83 -9.76
N PHE A 260 14.52 0.03 -8.79
CA PHE A 260 13.78 0.53 -7.65
C PHE A 260 14.74 0.98 -6.56
N ASP A 261 14.75 2.28 -6.24
CA ASP A 261 15.33 2.75 -4.98
C ASP A 261 14.29 2.59 -3.87
N SER A 262 14.53 1.70 -2.92
CA SER A 262 13.65 1.47 -1.79
C SER A 262 13.55 2.68 -0.85
N GLY A 263 14.44 3.66 -0.94
CA GLY A 263 14.30 4.96 -0.29
C GLY A 263 13.28 5.88 -0.95
N ASP A 264 12.88 5.61 -2.20
CA ASP A 264 11.85 6.33 -2.92
C ASP A 264 10.47 5.70 -2.70
N ALA A 265 9.45 6.55 -2.49
CA ALA A 265 8.06 6.11 -2.34
C ALA A 265 7.40 5.72 -3.68
N VAL A 266 8.11 5.86 -4.79
CA VAL A 266 7.59 5.74 -6.16
C VAL A 266 8.59 4.97 -7.02
N TRP A 267 8.12 3.88 -7.61
CA TRP A 267 8.80 3.21 -8.71
C TRP A 267 8.31 3.73 -10.06
N ARG A 268 9.13 3.66 -11.10
CA ARG A 268 8.81 4.20 -12.44
C ARG A 268 8.92 3.11 -13.50
N LEU A 269 7.95 3.12 -14.42
CA LEU A 269 7.98 2.38 -15.68
C LEU A 269 8.02 3.38 -16.82
N TRP A 270 9.05 3.29 -17.66
CA TRP A 270 9.09 4.05 -18.91
C TRP A 270 8.32 3.30 -19.98
N VAL A 271 7.52 4.03 -20.75
CA VAL A 271 6.74 3.53 -21.88
C VAL A 271 7.09 4.36 -23.10
N ASP A 272 7.89 3.78 -23.99
CA ASP A 272 8.38 4.46 -25.18
C ASP A 272 7.56 4.00 -26.41
N PHE A 273 7.02 4.95 -27.17
CA PHE A 273 6.28 4.67 -28.42
C PHE A 273 7.12 5.14 -29.63
N HIS A 274 7.54 4.19 -30.46
CA HIS A 274 8.38 4.41 -31.64
C HIS A 274 7.58 4.29 -32.94
N GLY A 275 7.81 5.22 -33.85
CA GLY A 275 7.20 5.19 -35.19
C GLY A 275 5.75 5.69 -35.24
N VAL A 276 5.26 6.37 -34.20
CA VAL A 276 3.90 6.95 -34.13
C VAL A 276 3.54 7.79 -35.35
N GLU A 277 4.42 8.70 -35.80
CA GLU A 277 4.18 9.52 -36.98
C GLU A 277 4.11 8.70 -38.28
N ALA A 278 4.97 7.68 -38.41
CA ALA A 278 4.99 6.80 -39.57
C ALA A 278 3.74 5.93 -39.67
N ALA A 279 3.13 5.62 -38.52
CA ALA A 279 1.83 4.97 -38.41
C ALA A 279 0.64 5.94 -38.65
N GLY A 280 0.90 7.24 -38.81
CA GLY A 280 -0.12 8.27 -39.02
C GLY A 280 -0.74 8.81 -37.73
N PHE A 281 -0.21 8.44 -36.57
CA PHE A 281 -0.68 8.87 -35.27
C PHE A 281 0.00 10.18 -34.87
N VAL A 282 -0.55 11.31 -35.33
CA VAL A 282 0.03 12.65 -35.17
C VAL A 282 -1.03 13.59 -34.59
N ALA A 283 -0.76 14.15 -33.41
CA ALA A 283 -1.57 15.23 -32.87
C ALA A 283 -1.25 16.54 -33.60
N HIS A 284 -2.28 17.35 -33.87
CA HIS A 284 -2.18 18.70 -34.43
C HIS A 284 -2.49 19.78 -33.36
N PRO A 285 -1.49 20.29 -32.63
CA PRO A 285 -1.70 21.27 -31.56
C PRO A 285 -2.38 22.56 -32.03
N GLU A 286 -2.23 22.93 -33.30
CA GLU A 286 -2.92 24.05 -33.93
C GLU A 286 -4.45 23.90 -33.94
N ASN A 287 -4.96 22.67 -33.89
CA ASN A 287 -6.38 22.35 -33.77
C ASN A 287 -6.80 22.15 -32.30
N GLY A 288 -5.88 22.32 -31.35
CA GLY A 288 -6.07 22.03 -29.93
C GLY A 288 -5.97 20.53 -29.60
N GLU A 289 -5.37 19.74 -30.48
CA GLU A 289 -5.14 18.32 -30.25
C GLU A 289 -3.90 18.10 -29.36
N HIS A 290 -3.93 17.08 -28.50
CA HIS A 290 -2.80 16.74 -27.65
C HIS A 290 -2.74 15.24 -27.34
N LEU A 291 -1.56 14.76 -26.96
CA LEU A 291 -1.33 13.37 -26.57
C LEU A 291 -1.64 13.14 -25.10
N VAL A 292 -2.29 12.02 -24.83
CA VAL A 292 -2.59 11.51 -23.48
C VAL A 292 -2.19 10.05 -23.41
N LEU A 293 -1.37 9.70 -22.41
CA LEU A 293 -1.19 8.30 -22.01
C LEU A 293 -2.23 8.00 -20.93
N GLU A 294 -3.01 6.96 -21.16
CA GLU A 294 -3.97 6.41 -20.21
C GLU A 294 -3.51 5.02 -19.78
N VAL A 295 -3.52 4.77 -18.48
CA VAL A 295 -3.15 3.49 -17.86
C VAL A 295 -4.37 2.99 -17.12
N GLU A 296 -4.83 1.79 -17.48
CA GLU A 296 -5.90 1.08 -16.78
C GLU A 296 -5.30 -0.05 -15.95
N ASP A 297 -5.63 -0.09 -14.67
CA ASP A 297 -5.24 -1.18 -13.78
C ASP A 297 -6.25 -2.35 -13.83
N LEU A 298 -5.89 -3.53 -13.31
CA LEU A 298 -6.77 -4.73 -13.29
C LEU A 298 -8.04 -4.56 -12.46
N CYS A 299 -8.14 -3.48 -11.68
CA CYS A 299 -9.35 -3.11 -10.95
C CYS A 299 -10.25 -2.17 -11.76
N GLY A 300 -9.85 -1.79 -12.98
CA GLY A 300 -10.53 -0.84 -13.85
C GLY A 300 -10.32 0.62 -13.46
N ASN A 301 -9.33 0.93 -12.60
CA ASN A 301 -8.99 2.32 -12.32
C ASN A 301 -8.18 2.89 -13.47
N VAL A 302 -8.54 4.11 -13.88
CA VAL A 302 -7.93 4.78 -15.02
C VAL A 302 -7.16 6.02 -14.54
N SER A 303 -5.88 6.07 -14.88
CA SER A 303 -5.02 7.24 -14.69
C SER A 303 -4.61 7.80 -16.05
N SER A 304 -4.53 9.13 -16.19
CA SER A 304 -4.17 9.78 -17.45
C SER A 304 -3.13 10.88 -17.25
N TRP A 305 -2.20 10.99 -18.19
CA TRP A 305 -1.12 11.98 -18.18
C TRP A 305 -1.07 12.70 -19.53
N SER A 306 -1.18 14.03 -19.49
CA SER A 306 -1.09 14.91 -20.67
C SER A 306 0.33 15.46 -20.85
N GLY A 307 0.73 15.67 -22.11
CA GLY A 307 2.05 16.23 -22.42
C GLY A 307 3.18 15.20 -22.45
N VAL A 308 2.84 13.94 -22.79
CA VAL A 308 3.82 12.91 -23.14
C VAL A 308 4.67 13.44 -24.32
N PRO A 309 6.00 13.54 -24.19
CA PRO A 309 6.88 14.01 -25.26
C PRO A 309 6.84 13.15 -26.52
#